data_AF-A0AAE3LPH0-F1
#
_entry.id   AF-A0AAE3LPH0-F1
#
_cell.length_a   1.000
_cell.length_b   1.000
_cell.length_c   1.000
_cell.angle_alpha   90.00
_cell.angle_beta   90.00
_cell.angle_gamma   90.00
#
_symmetry.space_group_name_H-M   'P 1'
#
loop_
_entity.id
_entity.type
_entity.pdbx_description
1 polymer ?
#
loop_
_entity_poly.entity_id
_entity_poly.type
_entity_poly.pdbx_seq_one_letter_code
_entity_poly.pdbx_strand_id
1 'polypeptide(L)'
;MEWALAILFGISALLFIYSIIKTNISAKAEKERMDTDHIAVLKEIKDLKESIQKLELDNEIILKEAGIPLSNKDKLLKRELLDLYRRNYSLESISEIKQVSVSEIQELLAPFIEAKDGRSNVAHEN
;
A
#
# COMPACT_ATOMS: atom_id res chain seq x y z
N MET A 1 -67.65 21.68 7.97
CA MET A 1 -66.28 22.05 7.54
C MET A 1 -65.20 21.41 8.41
N GLU A 2 -65.43 21.18 9.70
CA GLU A 2 -64.43 20.58 10.63
C GLU A 2 -64.03 19.13 10.30
N TRP A 3 -64.94 18.34 9.71
CA TRP A 3 -64.69 16.95 9.31
C TRP A 3 -63.58 16.80 8.25
N ALA A 4 -63.43 17.77 7.34
CA ALA A 4 -62.39 17.74 6.32
C ALA A 4 -60.99 17.91 6.95
N LEU A 5 -60.88 18.73 8.00
CA LEU A 5 -59.63 18.98 8.72
C LEU A 5 -59.20 17.72 9.49
N ALA A 6 -60.14 17.02 10.12
CA ALA A 6 -59.88 15.79 10.85
C ALA A 6 -59.36 14.67 9.93
N ILE A 7 -59.96 14.52 8.75
CA ILE A 7 -59.52 13.52 7.75
C ILE A 7 -58.12 13.86 7.23
N LEU A 8 -57.87 15.12 6.88
CA LEU A 8 -56.56 15.54 6.37
C LEU A 8 -55.46 15.35 7.43
N PHE A 9 -55.76 15.68 8.69
CA PHE A 9 -54.86 15.46 9.81
C PHE A 9 -54.57 13.96 10.03
N GLY A 10 -55.60 13.11 9.93
CA GLY A 10 -55.45 11.66 10.03
C GLY A 10 -54.55 11.08 8.95
N ILE A 11 -54.71 11.51 7.69
CA ILE A 11 -53.86 11.08 6.57
C ILE A 11 -52.41 11.53 6.80
N SER A 12 -52.21 12.77 7.26
CA SER A 12 -50.88 13.29 7.56
C SER A 12 -50.20 12.50 8.69
N ALA A 13 -50.93 12.13 9.74
CA ALA A 13 -50.39 11.34 10.84
C ALA A 13 -49.98 9.94 10.38
N LEU A 14 -50.78 9.29 9.52
CA LEU A 14 -50.45 8.00 8.94
C LEU A 14 -49.20 8.07 8.04
N LEU A 15 -49.10 9.08 7.19
CA LEU A 15 -47.91 9.30 6.36
C LEU A 15 -46.67 9.60 7.20
N PHE A 16 -46.83 10.33 8.30
CA PHE A 16 -45.73 10.64 9.21
C PHE A 16 -45.19 9.38 9.89
N ILE A 17 -46.07 8.51 10.40
CA ILE A 17 -45.68 7.22 10.98
C ILE A 17 -44.98 6.34 9.92
N TYR A 18 -45.54 6.27 8.72
CA TYR A 18 -44.94 5.53 7.61
C TYR A 18 -43.55 6.06 7.24
N SER A 19 -43.38 7.37 7.22
CA SER A 19 -42.09 8.03 6.94
C SER A 19 -41.05 7.64 7.98
N ILE A 20 -41.37 7.69 9.27
CA ILE A 20 -40.42 7.33 10.34
C ILE A 20 -39.96 5.88 10.21
N ILE A 21 -40.90 4.95 9.95
CA ILE A 21 -40.56 3.53 9.77
C ILE A 21 -39.63 3.34 8.57
N LYS A 22 -39.97 3.95 7.42
CA LYS A 22 -39.16 3.84 6.20
C LYS A 22 -37.77 4.47 6.35
N THR A 23 -37.68 5.64 6.98
CA THR A 23 -36.42 6.33 7.26
C THR A 23 -35.51 5.49 8.16
N ASN A 24 -36.05 4.85 9.20
CA ASN A 24 -35.26 3.99 10.08
C ASN A 24 -34.72 2.73 9.37
N ILE A 25 -35.51 2.13 8.48
CA ILE A 25 -35.08 0.98 7.69
C ILE A 25 -33.99 1.39 6.69
N SER A 26 -34.18 2.50 5.97
CA SER A 26 -33.19 3.02 5.03
C SER A 26 -31.88 3.42 5.72
N ALA A 27 -31.95 4.09 6.88
CA ALA A 27 -30.75 4.47 7.64
C ALA A 27 -29.95 3.26 8.15
N LYS A 28 -30.64 2.15 8.47
CA LYS A 28 -29.97 0.91 8.87
C LYS A 28 -29.30 0.21 7.67
N ALA A 29 -29.98 0.16 6.54
CA ALA A 29 -29.43 -0.41 5.30
C ALA A 29 -28.23 0.39 4.75
N GLU A 30 -28.26 1.73 4.89
CA GLU A 30 -27.14 2.62 4.53
C GLU A 30 -25.91 2.33 5.41
N LYS A 31 -26.10 2.23 6.73
CA LYS A 31 -25.03 1.90 7.69
C LYS A 31 -24.43 0.52 7.44
N GLU A 32 -25.27 -0.50 7.24
CA GLU A 32 -24.80 -1.87 6.98
C GLU A 32 -23.99 -1.97 5.68
N ARG A 33 -24.32 -1.19 4.65
CA ARG A 33 -23.56 -1.12 3.38
C ARG A 33 -22.23 -0.37 3.51
N MET A 34 -22.22 0.74 4.24
CA MET A 34 -21.00 1.52 4.45
C MET A 34 -19.97 0.76 5.31
N ASP A 35 -20.45 -0.04 6.26
CA ASP A 35 -19.59 -0.88 7.10
C ASP A 35 -19.00 -2.08 6.34
N THR A 36 -19.72 -2.68 5.39
CA THR A 36 -19.23 -3.90 4.71
C THR A 36 -18.05 -3.65 3.77
N ASP A 37 -18.09 -2.58 2.98
CA ASP A 37 -17.04 -2.31 2.00
C ASP A 37 -15.75 -1.77 2.65
N HIS A 38 -15.88 -0.91 3.66
CA HIS A 38 -14.72 -0.32 4.33
C HIS A 38 -14.01 -1.31 5.26
N ILE A 39 -14.75 -2.21 5.92
CA ILE A 39 -14.18 -3.27 6.76
C ILE A 39 -13.44 -4.31 5.91
N ALA A 40 -13.95 -4.65 4.72
CA ALA A 40 -13.29 -5.59 3.82
C ALA A 40 -11.90 -5.08 3.40
N VAL A 41 -11.81 -3.82 2.96
CA VAL A 41 -10.53 -3.22 2.54
C VAL A 41 -9.53 -3.15 3.70
N LEU A 42 -9.97 -2.73 4.90
CA LEU A 42 -9.09 -2.68 6.06
C LEU A 42 -8.59 -4.07 6.48
N LYS A 43 -9.45 -5.09 6.36
CA LYS A 43 -9.07 -6.48 6.62
C LYS A 43 -8.05 -6.98 5.60
N GLU A 44 -8.27 -6.72 4.32
CA GLU A 44 -7.33 -7.11 3.25
C GLU A 44 -5.96 -6.44 3.42
N ILE A 45 -5.92 -5.16 3.80
CA ILE A 45 -4.67 -4.45 4.10
C ILE A 45 -3.96 -5.07 5.31
N LYS A 46 -4.71 -5.45 6.35
CA LYS A 46 -4.17 -6.10 7.54
C LYS A 46 -3.57 -7.46 7.19
N ASP A 47 -4.29 -8.30 6.44
CA ASP A 47 -3.86 -9.63 6.04
C ASP A 47 -2.62 -9.55 5.12
N LEU A 48 -2.56 -8.54 4.24
CA LEU A 48 -1.39 -8.25 3.42
C LEU A 48 -0.18 -7.84 4.28
N LYS A 49 -0.37 -6.95 5.25
CA LYS A 49 0.69 -6.50 6.18
C LYS A 49 1.25 -7.67 6.99
N GLU A 50 0.39 -8.53 7.51
CA GLU A 50 0.80 -9.73 8.24
C GLU A 50 1.59 -10.70 7.34
N SER A 51 1.22 -10.82 6.07
CA SER A 51 1.94 -11.66 5.10
C SER A 51 3.33 -11.11 4.76
N ILE A 52 3.46 -9.79 4.59
CA ILE A 52 4.77 -9.14 4.38
C ILE A 52 5.67 -9.35 5.60
N GLN A 53 5.14 -9.19 6.80
CA GLN A 53 5.91 -9.36 8.03
C GLN A 53 6.46 -10.79 8.18
N LYS A 54 5.68 -11.81 7.80
CA LYS A 54 6.14 -13.20 7.78
C LYS A 54 7.27 -13.41 6.76
N LEU A 55 7.14 -12.86 5.55
CA LEU A 55 8.17 -12.95 4.52
C LEU A 55 9.48 -12.24 4.90
N GLU A 56 9.41 -11.14 5.66
CA GLU A 56 10.58 -10.47 6.21
C GLU A 56 11.30 -11.35 7.24
N LEU A 57 10.54 -11.98 8.14
CA LEU A 57 11.08 -12.89 9.15
C LEU A 57 11.71 -14.13 8.51
N ASP A 58 11.06 -14.73 7.52
CA ASP A 58 11.59 -15.90 6.79
C ASP A 58 12.88 -15.54 6.05
N ASN A 59 12.95 -14.37 5.42
CA ASN A 59 14.19 -13.88 4.80
C ASN A 59 15.29 -13.63 5.83
N GLU A 60 14.95 -13.10 7.00
CA GLU A 60 15.93 -12.90 8.08
C GLU A 60 16.51 -14.23 8.57
N ILE A 61 15.66 -15.24 8.74
CA ILE A 61 16.09 -16.60 9.10
C ILE A 61 17.00 -17.17 8.02
N ILE A 62 16.59 -17.12 6.74
CA ILE A 62 17.39 -17.63 5.61
C ILE A 62 18.75 -16.93 5.52
N LEU A 63 18.80 -15.61 5.70
CA LEU A 63 20.05 -14.85 5.64
C LEU A 63 20.97 -15.16 6.82
N LYS A 64 20.40 -15.36 8.01
CA LYS A 64 21.14 -15.72 9.22
C LYS A 64 21.68 -17.15 9.14
N GLU A 65 20.89 -18.08 8.61
CA GLU A 65 21.30 -19.47 8.35
C GLU A 65 22.32 -19.58 7.22
N ALA A 66 22.22 -18.72 6.19
CA ALA A 66 23.23 -18.59 5.14
C ALA A 66 24.50 -17.85 5.58
N GLY A 67 24.59 -17.38 6.83
CA GLY A 67 25.76 -16.70 7.39
C GLY A 67 26.02 -15.31 6.80
N ILE A 68 25.01 -14.65 6.24
CA ILE A 68 25.11 -13.31 5.64
C ILE A 68 24.55 -12.29 6.64
N PRO A 69 25.39 -11.55 7.38
CA PRO A 69 24.92 -10.49 8.25
C PRO A 69 24.63 -9.25 7.41
N LEU A 70 23.39 -9.09 6.94
CA LEU A 70 22.90 -7.75 6.57
C LEU A 70 22.05 -7.23 7.72
N SER A 71 22.54 -6.20 8.40
CA SER A 71 21.72 -5.43 9.33
C SER A 71 20.54 -4.85 8.55
N ASN A 72 19.34 -4.77 9.16
CA ASN A 72 18.17 -4.18 8.52
C ASN A 72 18.43 -2.77 7.96
N LYS A 73 19.40 -2.04 8.54
CA LYS A 73 19.89 -0.76 8.06
C LYS A 73 20.64 -0.85 6.73
N ASP A 74 21.46 -1.87 6.55
CA ASP A 74 22.28 -2.06 5.34
C ASP A 74 21.40 -2.46 4.15
N LYS A 75 20.35 -3.28 4.40
CA LYS A 75 19.33 -3.58 3.39
C LYS A 75 18.59 -2.32 2.93
N LEU A 76 18.19 -1.48 3.88
CA LEU A 76 17.47 -0.24 3.59
C LEU A 76 18.35 0.71 2.76
N LEU A 77 19.59 0.92 3.19
CA LEU A 77 20.57 1.76 2.50
C LEU A 77 20.83 1.23 1.09
N LYS A 78 21.05 -0.08 0.93
CA LYS A 78 21.27 -0.70 -0.38
C LYS A 78 20.08 -0.55 -1.33
N ARG A 79 18.85 -0.67 -0.81
CA ARG A 79 17.62 -0.46 -1.58
C ARG A 79 17.51 0.99 -2.07
N GLU A 80 17.83 1.95 -1.21
CA GLU A 80 17.78 3.37 -1.54
C GLU A 80 18.85 3.77 -2.55
N LEU A 81 20.08 3.26 -2.41
CA LEU A 81 21.14 3.47 -3.39
C LEU A 81 20.74 2.91 -4.78
N LEU A 82 20.14 1.71 -4.81
CA LEU A 82 19.71 1.08 -6.05
C LEU A 82 18.55 1.85 -6.73
N ASP A 83 17.60 2.39 -5.97
CA ASP A 83 16.51 3.22 -6.51
C ASP A 83 17.06 4.50 -7.16
N LEU A 84 18.00 5.19 -6.49
CA LEU A 84 18.63 6.39 -7.03
C LEU A 84 19.46 6.08 -8.29
N TYR A 85 20.23 4.98 -8.28
CA TYR A 85 21.00 4.57 -9.46
C TYR A 85 20.10 4.23 -10.65
N ARG A 86 18.98 3.53 -10.43
CA ARG A 86 18.01 3.18 -11.49
C ARG A 86 17.32 4.41 -12.09
N ARG A 87 17.23 5.51 -11.34
CA ARG A 87 16.72 6.80 -11.81
C ARG A 87 17.77 7.63 -12.57
N ASN A 88 18.95 7.07 -12.83
CA ASN A 88 20.09 7.69 -13.51
C ASN A 88 20.70 8.88 -12.75
N TYR A 89 20.62 8.90 -11.42
CA TYR A 89 21.46 9.81 -10.64
C TYR A 89 22.93 9.38 -10.74
N SER A 90 23.82 10.36 -10.85
CA SER A 90 25.27 10.14 -10.83
C SER A 90 25.72 9.61 -9.46
N LEU A 91 26.83 8.87 -9.40
CA LEU A 91 27.34 8.33 -8.13
C LEU A 91 27.72 9.46 -7.17
N GLU A 92 28.16 10.59 -7.73
CA GLU A 92 28.48 11.83 -7.02
C GLU A 92 27.22 12.42 -6.38
N SER A 93 26.11 12.54 -7.13
CA SER A 93 24.83 13.02 -6.59
C SER A 93 24.28 12.08 -5.51
N ILE A 94 24.44 10.77 -5.68
CA ILE A 94 24.00 9.78 -4.68
C ILE A 94 24.85 9.91 -3.40
N SER A 95 26.16 10.16 -3.53
CA SER A 95 27.07 10.39 -2.41
C SER A 95 26.69 11.61 -1.58
N GLU A 96 26.29 12.71 -2.23
CA GLU A 96 25.83 13.92 -1.56
C GLU A 96 24.49 13.71 -0.85
N ILE A 97 23.55 12.98 -1.48
CA ILE A 97 22.21 12.72 -0.94
C ILE A 97 22.27 11.79 0.28
N LYS A 98 23.13 10.77 0.24
CA LYS A 98 23.21 9.73 1.27
C LYS A 98 24.35 9.91 2.27
N GLN A 99 25.25 10.87 2.02
CA GLN A 99 26.46 11.09 2.81
C GLN A 99 27.33 9.83 2.91
N VAL A 100 27.33 9.02 1.85
CA VAL A 100 28.13 7.79 1.71
C VAL A 100 29.19 8.04 0.67
N SER A 101 30.41 7.52 0.86
CA SER A 101 31.49 7.74 -0.10
C SER A 101 31.20 7.13 -1.47
N VAL A 102 31.66 7.78 -2.55
CA VAL A 102 31.48 7.28 -3.92
C VAL A 102 32.06 5.87 -4.09
N SER A 103 33.21 5.59 -3.48
CA SER A 103 33.86 4.27 -3.48
C SER A 103 32.99 3.19 -2.83
N GLU A 104 32.34 3.51 -1.72
CA GLU A 104 31.47 2.58 -1.00
C GLU A 104 30.15 2.34 -1.75
N ILE A 105 29.61 3.39 -2.39
CA ILE A 105 28.46 3.25 -3.29
C ILE A 105 28.81 2.32 -4.46
N GLN A 106 30.00 2.48 -5.04
CA GLN A 106 30.46 1.67 -6.17
C GLN A 106 30.63 0.20 -5.79
N GLU A 107 31.21 -0.10 -4.63
CA GLU A 107 31.34 -1.47 -4.11
C GLU A 107 29.96 -2.11 -3.82
N LEU A 108 29.04 -1.34 -3.23
CA LEU A 108 27.68 -1.81 -2.92
C LEU A 108 26.82 -2.07 -4.16
N LEU A 109 27.02 -1.27 -5.22
CA LEU A 109 26.28 -1.36 -6.48
C LEU A 109 26.98 -2.24 -7.53
N ALA A 110 28.26 -2.58 -7.38
CA ALA A 110 29.04 -3.42 -8.30
C ALA A 110 28.26 -4.65 -8.85
N PRO A 111 27.65 -5.51 -8.01
CA PRO A 111 26.90 -6.67 -8.50
C PRO A 111 25.63 -6.34 -9.30
N PHE A 112 25.13 -5.11 -9.25
CA PHE A 112 23.94 -4.65 -9.97
C PHE A 112 24.28 -3.81 -11.21
N ILE A 113 25.50 -3.26 -11.29
CA ILE A 113 26.00 -2.50 -12.44
C ILE A 113 26.42 -3.47 -13.55
N GLU A 114 27.18 -4.53 -13.23
CA GLU A 114 27.61 -5.54 -14.21
C GLU A 114 26.44 -6.27 -14.88
N ALA A 115 25.32 -6.46 -14.16
CA ALA A 115 24.12 -7.10 -14.69
C ALA A 115 23.42 -6.28 -15.79
N LYS A 116 23.68 -4.98 -15.91
CA LYS A 116 23.07 -4.10 -16.92
C LYS A 116 23.84 -4.08 -18.24
N ASP A 117 25.17 -4.24 -18.20
CA ASP A 117 26.02 -4.16 -19.40
C ASP A 117 25.98 -5.45 -20.25
N GLY A 118 25.65 -6.60 -19.66
CA GLY A 118 25.61 -7.89 -20.36
C GLY A 118 24.40 -8.14 -21.27
N ARG A 119 23.41 -7.22 -21.35
CA ARG A 119 22.15 -7.47 -22.09
C ARG A 119 21.93 -6.55 -23.30
N SER A 120 22.90 -5.70 -23.64
CA SER A 120 22.79 -4.72 -24.73
C SER A 120 23.68 -5.02 -25.97
N ASN A 121 24.05 -6.29 -26.20
CA ASN A 121 24.79 -6.66 -27.42
C ASN A 121 24.22 -7.91 -28.12
N VAL A 122 22.88 -7.96 -28.23
CA VAL A 122 22.22 -8.76 -29.27
C VAL A 122 21.78 -7.81 -30.38
N ALA A 123 22.75 -7.36 -31.16
CA ALA A 123 22.54 -6.76 -32.47
C ALA A 123 23.42 -7.50 -33.48
N HIS A 124 22.75 -8.15 -34.44
CA HIS A 124 23.15 -8.30 -35.84
C HIS A 124 24.65 -8.36 -36.18
N GLU A 125 25.10 -9.49 -36.73
CA GLU A 125 25.56 -9.56 -38.13
C GLU A 125 25.92 -11.01 -38.54
N ASN A 126 25.26 -11.45 -39.63
CA ASN A 126 25.63 -12.41 -40.68
C ASN A 126 26.28 -13.75 -40.33
#